data_AF-A0AAW4U020-F1
#
_entry.id   AF-A0AAW4U020-F1
#
_cell.length_a   1.000
_cell.length_b   1.000
_cell.length_c   1.000
_cell.angle_alpha   90.00
_cell.angle_beta   90.00
_cell.angle_gamma   90.00
#
_symmetry.space_group_name_H-M   'P 1'
#
loop_
_entity.id
_entity.type
_entity.pdbx_description
1 polymer ?
#
loop_
_entity_poly.entity_id
_entity_poly.type
_entity_poly.pdbx_seq_one_letter_code
_entity_poly.pdbx_strand_id
1 'polypeptide(L)'
;MSRQKHLSVLSPVARWMAQQGLSCRGLAAEMGQSKSSVAGKVNGSLHWQQADLVWLYRMKGLPSDFVLGNDAALVNRLLSPPAKEGSAH
;
A
#
# COMPACT_ATOMS: atom_id res chain seq x y z
N MET A 1 1.26 -24.46 8.30
CA MET A 1 2.14 -23.58 7.50
C MET A 1 1.26 -22.52 6.85
N SER A 2 1.09 -21.40 7.54
CA SER A 2 -0.03 -20.45 7.39
C SER A 2 0.40 -19.17 6.67
N ARG A 3 -0.53 -18.59 5.89
CA ARG A 3 -0.55 -17.18 5.40
C ARG A 3 0.54 -16.74 4.41
N GLN A 4 0.90 -17.57 3.42
CA GLN A 4 1.88 -17.14 2.41
C GLN A 4 1.59 -17.68 1.01
N LYS A 5 0.34 -17.60 0.54
CA LYS A 5 0.00 -17.97 -0.85
C LYS A 5 -0.87 -16.97 -1.63
N HIS A 6 -1.09 -15.77 -1.10
CA HIS A 6 -1.93 -14.77 -1.78
C HIS A 6 -1.37 -13.35 -1.78
N LEU A 7 -0.07 -13.18 -1.48
CA LEU A 7 0.58 -11.87 -1.45
C LEU A 7 1.26 -11.50 -2.79
N SER A 8 1.33 -12.43 -3.74
CA SER A 8 1.99 -12.26 -5.05
C SER A 8 1.09 -11.62 -6.13
N VAL A 9 -0.21 -11.42 -5.86
CA VAL A 9 -1.19 -10.75 -6.75
C VAL A 9 -1.85 -9.56 -6.04
N LEU A 10 -1.10 -8.86 -5.20
CA LEU A 10 -1.60 -7.74 -4.41
C LEU A 10 -0.92 -6.45 -4.86
N SER A 11 -1.72 -5.39 -5.01
CA SER A 11 -1.24 -4.07 -5.43
C SER A 11 -0.10 -3.57 -4.52
N PRO A 12 0.73 -2.62 -4.99
CA PRO A 12 1.77 -2.02 -4.16
C PRO A 12 1.25 -1.50 -2.81
N VAL A 13 0.05 -0.90 -2.82
CA VAL A 13 -0.63 -0.42 -1.61
C VAL A 13 -0.96 -1.56 -0.66
N ALA A 14 -1.46 -2.69 -1.16
CA ALA A 14 -1.76 -3.85 -0.32
C ALA A 14 -0.50 -4.38 0.39
N ARG A 15 0.63 -4.42 -0.31
CA ARG A 15 1.92 -4.83 0.26
C ARG A 15 2.41 -3.82 1.30
N TRP A 16 2.26 -2.53 1.03
CA TRP A 16 2.61 -1.47 1.96
C TRP A 16 1.74 -1.54 3.23
N MET A 17 0.43 -1.75 3.07
CA MET A 17 -0.49 -1.92 4.19
C MET A 17 -0.09 -3.10 5.07
N ALA A 18 0.30 -4.22 4.46
CA ALA A 18 0.78 -5.39 5.19
C ALA A 18 2.05 -5.08 6.00
N GLN A 19 2.98 -4.28 5.46
CA GLN A 19 4.19 -3.85 6.19
C GLN A 19 3.87 -2.91 7.37
N GLN A 20 2.88 -2.03 7.20
CA GLN A 20 2.45 -1.10 8.25
C GLN A 20 1.50 -1.75 9.27
N GLY A 21 1.11 -3.03 9.09
CA GLY A 21 0.09 -3.69 9.91
C GLY A 21 -1.32 -3.09 9.74
N LEU A 22 -1.55 -2.33 8.67
CA LEU A 22 -2.82 -1.66 8.40
C LEU A 22 -3.82 -2.60 7.72
N SER A 23 -5.08 -2.51 8.14
CA SER A 23 -6.20 -3.24 7.53
C SER A 23 -7.00 -2.34 6.60
N CYS A 24 -7.61 -2.91 5.54
CA CYS A 24 -8.49 -2.16 4.62
C CYS A 24 -9.60 -1.40 5.35
N ARG A 25 -10.12 -1.96 6.46
CA ARG A 25 -11.11 -1.30 7.30
C ARG A 25 -10.56 -0.05 8.00
N GLY A 26 -9.33 -0.12 8.50
CA GLY A 26 -8.67 1.02 9.17
C GLY A 26 -8.38 2.13 8.16
N LEU A 27 -7.79 1.77 7.01
CA LEU A 27 -7.53 2.72 5.95
C LEU A 27 -8.82 3.37 5.43
N ALA A 28 -9.89 2.59 5.26
CA ALA A 28 -11.20 3.11 4.87
C ALA A 28 -11.78 4.10 5.89
N ALA A 29 -11.65 3.81 7.19
CA ALA A 29 -12.06 4.72 8.24
C ALA A 29 -11.26 6.03 8.22
N GLU A 30 -9.93 5.96 8.03
CA GLU A 30 -9.09 7.16 7.91
C GLU A 30 -9.39 8.00 6.67
N MET A 31 -9.73 7.34 5.56
CA MET A 31 -10.05 8.00 4.29
C MET A 31 -11.51 8.48 4.22
N GLY A 32 -12.35 8.14 5.21
CA GLY A 32 -13.79 8.42 5.20
C GLY A 32 -14.56 7.64 4.12
N GLN A 33 -14.05 6.48 3.70
CA GLN A 33 -14.61 5.66 2.63
C GLN A 33 -15.17 4.33 3.15
N SER A 34 -16.02 3.71 2.34
CA SER A 34 -16.52 2.36 2.61
C SER A 34 -15.41 1.31 2.43
N LYS A 35 -15.35 0.33 3.34
CA LYS A 35 -14.41 -0.80 3.29
C LYS A 35 -14.36 -1.46 1.91
N SER A 36 -15.51 -1.69 1.27
CA SER A 36 -15.59 -2.34 -0.03
C SER A 36 -14.96 -1.51 -1.15
N SER A 37 -15.07 -0.18 -1.06
CA SER A 37 -14.45 0.72 -2.04
C SER A 37 -12.93 0.69 -1.93
N VAL A 38 -12.39 0.82 -0.71
CA VAL A 38 -10.94 0.71 -0.48
C VAL A 38 -10.41 -0.68 -0.81
N ALA A 39 -11.12 -1.74 -0.43
CA ALA A 39 -10.72 -3.11 -0.76
C ALA A 39 -10.72 -3.35 -2.28
N GLY A 40 -11.70 -2.82 -3.01
CA GLY A 40 -11.72 -2.87 -4.48
C GLY A 40 -10.52 -2.15 -5.09
N LYS A 41 -10.15 -0.96 -4.57
CA LYS A 41 -8.98 -0.21 -5.05
C LYS A 41 -7.66 -0.92 -4.77
N VAL A 42 -7.52 -1.43 -3.54
CA VAL A 42 -6.35 -2.19 -3.09
C VAL A 42 -6.20 -3.51 -3.84
N ASN A 43 -7.29 -4.15 -4.25
CA ASN A 43 -7.26 -5.37 -5.06
C ASN A 43 -7.16 -5.10 -6.57
N GLY A 44 -7.16 -3.83 -7.00
CA GLY A 44 -7.14 -3.45 -8.43
C GLY A 44 -8.47 -3.65 -9.16
N SER A 45 -9.56 -3.99 -8.45
CA SER A 45 -10.91 -4.08 -9.01
C SER A 45 -11.56 -2.70 -9.24
N LEU A 46 -11.08 -1.67 -8.53
CA LEU A 46 -11.49 -0.28 -8.69
C LEU A 46 -10.26 0.60 -8.92
N HIS A 47 -10.44 1.68 -9.67
CA HIS A 47 -9.37 2.66 -9.88
C HIS A 47 -9.28 3.63 -8.70
N TRP A 48 -8.04 3.97 -8.32
CA TRP A 48 -7.77 5.07 -7.40
C TRP A 48 -8.22 6.39 -8.03
N GLN A 49 -8.98 7.19 -7.28
CA GLN A 49 -9.41 8.51 -7.73
C GLN A 49 -8.33 9.54 -7.38
N GLN A 50 -8.30 10.66 -8.10
CA GLN A 50 -7.34 11.73 -7.85
C GLN A 50 -7.37 12.22 -6.39
N ALA A 51 -8.55 12.30 -5.78
CA ALA A 51 -8.70 12.67 -4.37
C ALA A 51 -8.03 11.66 -3.42
N ASP A 52 -8.11 10.36 -3.72
CA ASP A 52 -7.47 9.32 -2.92
C ASP A 52 -5.94 9.41 -3.03
N LEU A 53 -5.43 9.65 -4.25
CA LEU A 53 -3.99 9.81 -4.51
C LEU A 53 -3.42 11.00 -3.73
N VAL A 54 -4.11 12.14 -3.78
CA VAL A 54 -3.71 13.33 -3.03
C VAL A 54 -3.76 13.07 -1.52
N TRP A 55 -4.78 12.37 -1.03
CA TRP A 55 -4.89 12.02 0.39
C TRP A 55 -3.75 11.09 0.82
N LEU A 56 -3.44 10.04 0.05
CA LEU A 56 -2.36 9.09 0.33
C LEU A 56 -0.99 9.78 0.33
N TYR A 57 -0.76 10.70 -0.59
CA TYR A 57 0.45 11.50 -0.62
C TYR A 57 0.56 12.41 0.61
N ARG A 58 -0.49 13.14 0.95
CA ARG A 58 -0.48 14.10 2.07
C ARG A 58 -0.45 13.45 3.44
N MET A 59 -1.16 12.33 3.63
CA MET A 59 -1.33 11.69 4.92
C MET A 59 -0.33 10.57 5.17
N LYS A 60 0.08 9.84 4.13
CA LYS A 60 0.96 8.67 4.25
C LYS A 60 2.29 8.82 3.50
N GLY A 61 2.51 9.93 2.80
CA GLY A 61 3.73 10.17 2.03
C GLY A 61 3.86 9.28 0.79
N LEU A 62 2.77 8.63 0.35
CA LEU A 62 2.80 7.69 -0.76
C LEU A 62 2.62 8.42 -2.09
N PRO A 63 3.59 8.38 -3.02
CA PRO A 63 3.45 9.01 -4.33
C PRO A 63 2.45 8.24 -5.19
N SER A 64 1.76 8.94 -6.08
CA SER A 64 0.75 8.36 -6.98
C SER A 64 1.31 7.22 -7.83
N ASP A 65 2.53 7.33 -8.34
CA ASP A 65 3.21 6.29 -9.12
C ASP A 65 3.38 4.98 -8.34
N PHE A 66 3.61 5.07 -7.02
CA PHE A 66 3.61 3.90 -6.16
C PHE A 66 2.23 3.27 -6.07
N VAL A 67 1.22 4.10 -5.79
CA VAL A 67 -0.16 3.65 -5.56
C VAL A 67 -0.74 2.96 -6.80
N LEU A 68 -0.44 3.51 -7.98
CA LEU A 68 -0.87 2.98 -9.27
C LEU A 68 0.00 1.80 -9.75
N GLY A 69 1.20 1.63 -9.19
CA GLY A 69 2.14 0.59 -9.63
C GLY A 69 2.75 0.88 -11.00
N ASN A 70 2.78 2.15 -11.42
CA ASN A 70 3.37 2.57 -12.69
C ASN A 70 4.89 2.38 -12.71
N ASP A 71 5.55 2.48 -11.54
CA ASP A 71 6.99 2.38 -11.43
C ASP A 71 7.40 1.22 -10.49
N ALA A 72 7.80 0.11 -11.09
CA ALA A 72 8.21 -1.09 -10.35
C ALA A 72 9.47 -0.88 -9.49
N ALA A 73 10.39 0.01 -9.92
CA ALA A 73 11.61 0.30 -9.19
C ALA A 73 11.31 1.11 -7.91
N LEU A 74 10.40 2.07 -7.99
CA LEU A 74 9.91 2.88 -6.88
C LEU A 74 9.08 2.02 -5.92
N VAL A 75 8.25 1.11 -6.44
CA VAL A 75 7.54 0.12 -5.63
C VAL A 75 8.52 -0.75 -4.86
N ASN A 76 9.58 -1.24 -5.50
CA ASN A 76 10.61 -2.01 -4.83
C ASN A 76 11.37 -1.18 -3.79
N ARG A 77 11.69 0.08 -4.09
CA ARG A 77 12.40 0.99 -3.17
C ARG A 77 11.59 1.33 -1.92
N LEU A 78 10.30 1.61 -2.05
CA LEU A 78 9.42 1.95 -0.92
C LEU A 78 8.95 0.74 -0.11
N LEU A 79 8.87 -0.44 -0.74
CA LEU A 79 8.59 -1.71 -0.06
C LEU A 79 9.86 -2.42 0.42
N SER A 80 11.05 -1.94 0.06
CA SER A 80 12.29 -2.46 0.63
C SER A 80 12.38 -2.02 2.09
N PRO A 81 12.63 -2.94 3.03
CA PRO A 81 12.94 -2.54 4.40
C PRO A 81 14.15 -1.60 4.36
N PRO A 82 14.21 -0.56 5.21
CA PRO A 82 15.42 0.23 5.32
C PRO A 82 16.56 -0.75 5.59
N ALA A 83 17.57 -0.75 4.72
CA ALA A 83 18.78 -1.51 4.95
C ALA A 83 19.20 -1.20 6.38
N LYS A 84 19.22 -2.21 7.23
CA LYS A 84 19.84 -2.13 8.54
C LYS A 84 21.34 -1.98 8.28
N GLU A 85 21.78 -0.79 7.88
CA GLU A 85 23.17 -0.42 8.02
C GLU A 85 23.47 -0.37 9.52
N GLY A 86 24.32 -1.29 9.97
CA GLY A 86 24.96 -1.23 11.28
C GLY A 86 24.15 -1.81 12.44
N SER A 87 24.43 -3.07 12.76
CA SER A 87 24.79 -3.37 14.15
C SER A 87 25.90 -4.40 14.11
N ALA A 88 27.12 -3.90 13.97
CA ALA A 88 28.29 -4.57 14.51
C ALA A 88 28.05 -4.83 16.00
N HIS A 89 28.28 -6.06 16.44
CA HIS A 89 28.71 -6.38 17.79
C HIS A 89 29.43 -7.73 17.75
#